data_AF-A0A7S0EKZ3-F1
#
_entry.id   AF-A0A7S0EKZ3-F1
#
_cell.length_a   1.000
_cell.length_b   1.000
_cell.length_c   1.000
_cell.angle_alpha   90.00
_cell.angle_beta   90.00
_cell.angle_gamma   90.00
#
_symmetry.space_group_name_H-M   'P 1'
#
loop_
_entity.id
_entity.type
_entity.pdbx_description
1 polymer ?
#
loop_
_entity_poly.entity_id
_entity_poly.type
_entity_poly.pdbx_seq_one_letter_code
_entity_poly.pdbx_strand_id
1 'polypeptide(L)'
;ISVAEKPGGGSLQRKKSTTAGKRRVGVSAETGQENSKDYTPTVIPKSDAVRSRIAAATEKNALFAGLGSEQHTAVIDAMFEIQCTAGQDVITQGDVGDNFYVADSGEYAVHLKGVELPVH
;
A
#
# COMPACT_ATOMS: atom_id res chain seq x y z
N ILE A 1 74.88 15.31 19.20
CA ILE A 1 73.96 14.75 20.21
C ILE A 1 72.56 14.82 19.62
N SER A 2 72.07 13.68 19.15
CA SER A 2 70.69 13.50 18.66
C SER A 2 69.74 13.36 19.84
N VAL A 3 68.58 14.00 19.75
CA VAL A 3 67.38 13.71 20.54
C VAL A 3 66.21 14.07 19.61
N ALA A 4 65.67 13.10 18.86
CA ALA A 4 64.63 12.15 19.24
C ALA A 4 63.28 12.56 18.59
N GLU A 5 62.94 11.91 17.47
CA GLU A 5 61.61 11.89 16.89
C GLU A 5 60.72 10.87 17.62
N LYS A 6 59.40 11.12 17.67
CA LYS A 6 58.28 10.15 17.66
C LYS A 6 56.93 10.91 17.71
N PRO A 7 55.77 10.29 17.38
CA PRO A 7 55.43 9.69 16.08
C PRO A 7 53.98 10.03 15.62
N GLY A 8 53.71 9.80 14.33
CA GLY A 8 52.46 9.15 13.90
C GLY A 8 51.14 9.92 14.05
N GLY A 9 50.88 10.86 13.15
CA GLY A 9 49.52 11.30 12.84
C GLY A 9 48.81 10.26 11.97
N GLY A 10 48.06 9.36 12.59
CA GLY A 10 47.23 8.39 11.89
C GLY A 10 46.14 9.08 11.07
N SER A 11 46.19 8.92 9.75
CA SER A 11 45.11 9.33 8.85
C SER A 11 43.86 8.51 9.14
N LEU A 12 42.81 9.17 9.65
CA LEU A 12 41.50 8.56 9.83
C LEU A 12 40.88 8.32 8.44
N GLN A 13 41.11 7.14 7.86
CA GLN A 13 40.42 6.71 6.65
C GLN A 13 38.93 6.51 7.00
N ARG A 14 38.09 7.49 6.64
CA ARG A 14 36.63 7.31 6.62
C ARG A 14 36.32 6.18 5.66
N LYS A 15 36.00 4.99 6.18
CA LYS A 15 35.39 3.91 5.41
C LYS A 15 34.12 4.47 4.78
N LYS A 16 34.14 4.74 3.46
CA LYS A 16 32.90 4.96 2.70
C LYS A 16 32.12 3.65 2.77
N SER A 17 30.99 3.67 3.48
CA SER A 17 30.04 2.56 3.47
C SER A 17 29.52 2.38 2.05
N THR A 18 30.05 1.39 1.34
CA THR A 18 29.55 0.92 0.06
C THR A 18 28.33 0.04 0.28
N THR A 19 27.25 0.63 0.75
CA THR A 19 25.92 0.13 0.40
C THR A 19 25.37 1.20 -0.52
N ALA A 20 25.68 1.06 -1.81
CA ALA A 20 25.04 1.86 -2.86
C ALA A 20 23.56 1.42 -2.90
N GLY A 21 22.80 1.92 -1.93
CA GLY A 21 21.38 1.63 -1.79
C GLY A 21 20.66 2.10 -3.03
N LYS A 22 19.77 1.25 -3.55
CA LYS A 22 18.84 1.58 -4.62
C LYS A 22 18.23 2.97 -4.34
N ARG A 23 18.30 3.87 -5.32
CA ARG A 23 17.84 5.26 -5.18
C ARG A 23 16.38 5.23 -4.71
N ARG A 24 16.07 5.94 -3.63
CA ARG A 24 14.69 6.11 -3.15
C ARG A 24 13.95 6.98 -4.17
N VAL A 25 12.82 6.49 -4.65
CA VAL A 25 11.93 7.24 -5.54
C VAL A 25 10.82 7.83 -4.67
N GLY A 26 10.49 9.11 -4.87
CA GLY A 26 9.36 9.75 -4.22
C GLY A 26 8.05 9.34 -4.89
N VAL A 27 6.98 9.27 -4.10
CA VAL A 27 5.61 9.08 -4.58
C VAL A 27 4.81 10.34 -4.28
N SER A 28 3.92 10.74 -5.18
CA SER A 28 3.02 11.89 -5.00
C SER A 28 1.60 11.46 -5.38
N ALA A 29 0.62 11.90 -4.60
CA ALA A 29 -0.78 11.85 -4.97
C ALA A 29 -1.19 13.14 -5.68
N GLU A 30 -2.36 13.13 -6.33
CA GLU A 30 -2.99 14.33 -6.86
C GLU A 30 -3.38 15.31 -5.74
N THR A 31 -3.19 16.60 -6.00
CA THR A 31 -3.71 17.66 -5.11
C THR A 31 -5.15 17.93 -5.52
N GLY A 32 -6.12 17.47 -4.72
CA GLY A 32 -7.53 17.75 -4.99
C GLY A 32 -7.77 19.27 -5.09
N GLN A 33 -8.54 19.71 -6.09
CA GLN A 33 -9.00 21.09 -6.14
C GLN A 33 -9.80 21.37 -4.86
N GLU A 34 -9.42 22.44 -4.15
CA GLU A 34 -10.14 22.92 -2.96
C GLU A 34 -11.60 23.25 -3.30
N ASN A 35 -12.47 22.25 -3.22
CA ASN A 35 -13.81 22.37 -2.72
C ASN A 35 -14.35 20.96 -2.48
N SER A 36 -14.09 20.45 -1.28
CA SER A 36 -14.76 19.29 -0.70
C SER A 36 -16.29 19.44 -0.56
N LYS A 37 -16.86 20.52 -1.10
CA LYS A 37 -18.28 20.90 -0.96
C LYS A 37 -19.20 20.17 -1.94
N ASP A 38 -18.66 19.68 -3.06
CA ASP A 38 -19.45 18.98 -4.08
C ASP A 38 -19.22 17.45 -4.05
N TYR A 39 -18.49 16.94 -3.05
CA TYR A 39 -18.36 15.49 -2.87
C TYR A 39 -19.68 14.92 -2.36
N THR A 40 -20.35 14.13 -3.20
CA THR A 40 -21.52 13.34 -2.82
C THR A 40 -21.06 11.93 -2.47
N PRO A 41 -21.20 11.47 -1.21
CA PRO A 41 -20.88 10.10 -0.85
C PRO A 41 -21.68 9.11 -1.69
N THR A 42 -20.98 8.18 -2.35
CA THR A 42 -21.62 7.10 -3.09
C THR A 42 -22.18 6.07 -2.11
N VAL A 43 -23.48 5.79 -2.21
CA VAL A 43 -24.15 4.75 -1.39
C VAL A 43 -24.67 3.66 -2.30
N ILE A 44 -24.04 2.50 -2.23
CA ILE A 44 -24.45 1.30 -2.97
C ILE A 44 -25.14 0.36 -1.98
N PRO A 45 -26.42 0.02 -2.20
CA PRO A 45 -27.17 -0.84 -1.29
C PRO A 45 -26.55 -2.24 -1.23
N LYS A 46 -26.28 -2.71 -0.03
CA LYS A 46 -25.68 -4.01 0.28
C LYS A 46 -26.49 -4.69 1.38
N SER A 47 -26.47 -6.02 1.40
CA SER A 47 -27.03 -6.77 2.53
C SER A 47 -26.17 -6.58 3.79
N ASP A 48 -26.80 -6.71 4.96
CA ASP A 48 -26.09 -6.59 6.24
C ASP A 48 -24.97 -7.63 6.40
N ALA A 49 -25.17 -8.83 5.83
CA ALA A 49 -24.16 -9.88 5.81
C ALA A 49 -22.92 -9.46 5.02
N VAL A 50 -23.09 -8.86 3.83
CA VAL A 50 -21.98 -8.35 3.00
C VAL A 50 -21.28 -7.19 3.71
N ARG A 51 -22.04 -6.24 4.27
CA ARG A 51 -21.47 -5.10 5.01
C ARG A 51 -20.61 -5.56 6.17
N SER A 52 -21.06 -6.56 6.94
CA SER A 52 -20.31 -7.13 8.05
C SER A 52 -19.01 -7.81 7.61
N ARG A 53 -19.02 -8.56 6.50
CA ARG A 53 -17.79 -9.20 5.96
C ARG A 53 -16.76 -8.17 5.51
N ILE A 54 -17.20 -7.15 4.77
CA ILE A 54 -16.33 -6.06 4.34
C ILE A 54 -15.73 -5.35 5.56
N ALA A 55 -16.56 -5.02 6.55
CA ALA A 55 -16.11 -4.35 7.77
C ALA A 55 -15.02 -5.14 8.50
N ALA A 56 -15.19 -6.46 8.65
CA ALA A 56 -14.20 -7.32 9.27
C ALA A 56 -12.90 -7.41 8.45
N ALA A 57 -12.99 -7.38 7.12
CA ALA A 57 -11.82 -7.41 6.24
C ALA A 57 -11.02 -6.08 6.27
N THR A 58 -11.69 -4.94 6.48
CA THR A 58 -11.06 -3.61 6.49
C THR A 58 -10.58 -3.17 7.88
N GLU A 59 -11.13 -3.72 8.96
CA GLU A 59 -10.86 -3.31 10.36
C GLU A 59 -9.37 -3.28 10.73
N LYS A 60 -8.59 -4.28 10.30
CA LYS A 60 -7.17 -4.41 10.64
C LYS A 60 -6.22 -3.74 9.65
N ASN A 61 -6.74 -3.14 8.59
CA ASN A 61 -5.91 -2.54 7.54
C ASN A 61 -5.53 -1.10 7.91
N ALA A 62 -4.23 -0.80 7.82
CA ALA A 62 -3.66 0.48 8.20
C ALA A 62 -4.25 1.68 7.43
N LEU A 63 -4.79 1.46 6.23
CA LEU A 63 -5.46 2.52 5.45
C LEU A 63 -6.73 3.04 6.14
N PHE A 64 -7.39 2.20 6.95
CA PHE A 64 -8.66 2.53 7.59
C PHE A 64 -8.55 2.75 9.10
N ALA A 65 -7.36 2.55 9.69
CA ALA A 65 -7.14 2.62 11.14
C ALA A 65 -7.44 4.00 11.77
N GLY A 66 -7.40 5.08 10.97
CA GLY A 66 -7.69 6.44 11.43
C GLY A 66 -9.14 6.90 11.21
N LEU A 67 -9.99 6.06 10.62
CA LEU A 67 -11.37 6.44 10.30
C LEU A 67 -12.30 6.26 11.50
N GLY A 68 -13.18 7.24 11.71
CA GLY A 68 -14.30 7.10 12.64
C GLY A 68 -15.35 6.10 12.13
N SER A 69 -16.27 5.68 13.00
CA SER A 69 -17.33 4.71 12.65
C SER A 69 -18.20 5.14 11.46
N GLU A 70 -18.56 6.43 11.40
CA GLU A 70 -19.34 7.01 10.30
C GLU A 70 -18.55 6.99 8.98
N GLN A 71 -17.28 7.37 9.02
CA GLN A 71 -16.40 7.36 7.84
C GLN A 71 -16.15 5.94 7.35
N HIS A 72 -15.94 4.99 8.26
CA HIS A 72 -15.79 3.58 7.94
C HIS A 72 -17.06 3.03 7.27
N THR A 73 -18.23 3.41 7.78
CA THR A 73 -19.52 3.06 7.16
C THR A 73 -19.66 3.67 5.77
N ALA A 74 -19.29 4.93 5.59
CA ALA A 74 -19.32 5.59 4.28
C ALA A 74 -18.39 4.90 3.26
N VAL A 75 -17.21 4.43 3.68
CA VAL A 75 -16.30 3.64 2.83
C VAL A 75 -16.95 2.33 2.42
N ILE A 76 -17.53 1.58 3.37
CA ILE A 76 -18.23 0.32 3.08
C ILE A 76 -19.40 0.56 2.11
N ASP A 77 -20.13 1.67 2.28
CA ASP A 77 -21.25 2.03 1.43
C ASP A 77 -20.81 2.43 0.01
N ALA A 78 -19.63 3.03 -0.13
CA ALA A 78 -19.04 3.39 -1.41
C ALA A 78 -18.39 2.20 -2.16
N MET A 79 -18.02 1.12 -1.47
CA MET A 79 -17.50 -0.08 -2.13
C MET A 79 -18.54 -0.67 -3.09
N PHE A 80 -18.09 -1.23 -4.21
CA PHE A 80 -18.95 -1.87 -5.20
C PHE A 80 -18.48 -3.28 -5.50
N GLU A 81 -19.41 -4.12 -5.93
CA GLU A 81 -19.12 -5.50 -6.30
C GLU A 81 -18.59 -5.57 -7.74
N ILE A 82 -17.59 -6.41 -7.96
CA ILE A 82 -17.09 -6.76 -9.29
C ILE A 82 -17.17 -8.27 -9.45
N GLN A 83 -17.83 -8.72 -10.49
CA GLN A 83 -17.87 -10.14 -10.86
C GLN A 83 -16.65 -10.47 -11.70
N CYS A 84 -15.92 -11.50 -11.30
CA CYS A 84 -14.75 -12.01 -12.02
C CYS A 84 -14.99 -13.46 -12.41
N THR A 85 -14.61 -13.84 -13.62
CA THR A 85 -14.63 -15.25 -14.06
C THR A 85 -13.28 -15.92 -13.82
N ALA A 86 -13.28 -17.24 -13.66
CA ALA A 86 -12.03 -18.00 -13.52
C ALA A 86 -11.09 -17.75 -14.71
N GLY A 87 -9.81 -17.46 -14.41
CA GLY A 87 -8.80 -17.12 -15.41
C GLY A 87 -8.80 -15.66 -15.88
N GLN A 88 -9.68 -14.80 -15.34
CA GLN A 88 -9.63 -13.37 -15.57
C GLN A 88 -8.70 -12.69 -14.57
N ASP A 89 -7.82 -11.82 -15.07
CA ASP A 89 -7.00 -10.97 -14.22
C ASP A 89 -7.86 -9.85 -13.61
N VAL A 90 -7.85 -9.73 -12.28
CA VAL A 90 -8.54 -8.65 -11.54
C VAL A 90 -7.74 -7.35 -11.61
N ILE A 91 -6.42 -7.47 -11.44
CA ILE A 91 -5.45 -6.38 -11.58
C ILE A 91 -4.18 -6.93 -12.22
N THR A 92 -3.50 -6.10 -13.03
CA THR A 92 -2.26 -6.49 -13.72
C THR A 92 -1.07 -5.67 -13.20
N GLN A 93 0.07 -6.34 -13.00
CA GLN A 93 1.29 -5.69 -12.51
C GLN A 93 1.80 -4.65 -13.53
N GLY A 94 1.98 -3.42 -13.07
CA GLY A 94 2.47 -2.31 -13.89
C GLY A 94 1.39 -1.29 -14.23
N ASP A 95 0.12 -1.65 -14.03
CA ASP A 95 -1.00 -0.75 -14.21
C ASP A 95 -1.09 0.27 -13.08
N VAL A 96 -1.76 1.38 -13.36
CA VAL A 96 -2.06 2.41 -12.36
C VAL A 96 -3.07 1.84 -11.37
N GLY A 97 -2.75 1.92 -10.07
CA GLY A 97 -3.58 1.40 -9.00
C GLY A 97 -4.49 2.48 -8.43
N ASP A 98 -5.77 2.43 -8.79
CA ASP A 98 -6.78 3.43 -8.37
C ASP A 98 -7.83 2.87 -7.40
N ASN A 99 -7.89 1.54 -7.25
CA ASN A 99 -8.93 0.85 -6.48
C ASN A 99 -8.35 -0.04 -5.36
N PHE A 100 -9.15 -0.24 -4.32
CA PHE A 100 -8.91 -1.21 -3.25
C PHE A 100 -9.96 -2.32 -3.30
N TYR A 101 -9.53 -3.58 -3.21
CA TYR A 101 -10.38 -4.75 -3.37
C TYR A 101 -10.39 -5.63 -2.12
N VAL A 102 -11.53 -6.27 -1.87
CA VAL A 102 -11.72 -7.31 -0.86
C VAL A 102 -12.33 -8.52 -1.57
N ALA A 103 -11.70 -9.69 -1.45
CA ALA A 103 -12.23 -10.92 -1.99
C ALA A 103 -13.38 -11.43 -1.11
N ASP A 104 -14.62 -11.41 -1.63
CA ASP A 104 -15.80 -11.91 -0.90
C ASP A 104 -15.98 -13.43 -1.05
N SER A 105 -15.70 -13.98 -2.23
CA SER A 105 -15.79 -15.41 -2.51
C SER A 105 -14.83 -15.83 -3.62
N GLY A 106 -14.48 -17.12 -3.62
CA GLY A 106 -13.54 -17.74 -4.57
C GLY A 106 -12.10 -17.77 -4.07
N GLU A 107 -11.23 -18.34 -4.90
CA GLU A 107 -9.78 -18.40 -4.67
C GLU A 107 -9.07 -17.57 -5.74
N TYR A 108 -8.07 -16.79 -5.33
CA TYR A 108 -7.34 -15.89 -6.21
C TYR A 108 -5.83 -16.15 -6.06
N ALA A 109 -5.15 -16.30 -7.19
CA ALA A 109 -3.69 -16.43 -7.22
C ALA A 109 -3.03 -15.06 -7.38
N VAL A 110 -1.89 -14.86 -6.72
CA VAL A 110 -1.09 -13.64 -6.84
C VAL A 110 0.24 -13.99 -7.49
N HIS A 111 0.53 -13.34 -8.62
CA HIS A 111 1.76 -13.54 -9.37
C HIS A 111 2.65 -12.30 -9.28
N LEU A 112 3.94 -12.47 -8.95
CA LEU A 112 4.94 -11.40 -9.04
C LEU A 112 5.90 -11.68 -10.19
N LYS A 113 5.93 -10.78 -11.19
CA LYS A 113 6.76 -10.93 -12.38
C LYS A 113 6.56 -12.27 -13.11
N GLY A 114 5.32 -12.77 -13.11
CA GLY A 114 4.96 -14.06 -13.71
C GLY A 114 5.32 -15.29 -12.87
N VAL A 115 5.77 -15.12 -11.62
CA VAL A 115 5.99 -16.23 -10.68
C VAL A 115 4.85 -16.26 -9.67
N GLU A 116 4.18 -17.41 -9.56
CA GLU A 116 3.13 -17.62 -8.57
C GLU A 116 3.70 -17.65 -7.14
N LEU A 117 3.10 -16.85 -6.26
CA LEU A 117 3.47 -16.82 -4.86
C LEU A 117 2.74 -17.91 -4.07
N PRO A 118 3.41 -18.59 -3.13
CA PRO A 118 2.74 -19.54 -2.25
C PRO A 118 1.71 -18.84 -1.38
N VAL A 119 0.51 -19.42 -1.32
CA VAL A 119 -0.55 -19.00 -0.40
C VAL A 119 -0.11 -19.39 1.03
N HIS A 120 -0.02 -18.42 1.93
CA HIS A 120 0.29 -18.64 3.35
C HIS A 120 -0.98 -18.73 4.19
#